data_AF-A0A3R6MA20-F1
#
_entry.id   AF-A0A3R6MA20-F1
#
_cell.length_a   1.000
_cell.length_b   1.000
_cell.length_c   1.000
_cell.angle_alpha   90.00
_cell.angle_beta   90.00
_cell.angle_gamma   90.00
#
_symmetry.space_group_name_H-M   'P 1'
#
loop_
_entity.id
_entity.type
_entity.pdbx_description
1 polymer ?
#
loop_
_entity_poly.entity_id
_entity_poly.type
_entity_poly.pdbx_seq_one_letter_code
_entity_poly.pdbx_strand_id
1 'polypeptide(L)'
;MAKYFYVYDNGEETTECIVKMFNGDNGAVIEKVLSKDKAEGFCEGLILNDFNHSDELANADMKEVIAKAELVEKMNAYHLAKDAYNEANNALKMVKEKLGL
;
A
#
# COMPACT_ATOMS: atom_id res chain seq x y z
N MET A 1 23.30 8.04 8.18
CA MET A 1 22.47 7.78 6.98
C MET A 1 21.55 8.97 6.77
N ALA A 2 21.15 9.25 5.55
CA ALA A 2 20.32 10.42 5.26
C ALA A 2 18.89 10.24 5.80
N LYS A 3 18.27 11.34 6.20
CA LYS A 3 16.86 11.41 6.55
C LYS A 3 16.08 11.93 5.36
N TYR A 4 14.88 11.41 5.14
CA TYR A 4 14.05 11.76 4.00
C TYR A 4 12.61 12.02 4.39
N PHE A 5 11.92 12.83 3.60
CA PHE A 5 10.48 12.99 3.73
C PHE A 5 9.81 13.21 2.37
N TYR A 6 8.51 12.93 2.31
CA TYR A 6 7.64 13.34 1.22
C TYR A 6 6.22 13.58 1.73
N VAL A 7 5.44 14.26 0.90
CA VAL A 7 4.05 14.62 1.19
C VAL A 7 3.17 13.96 0.14
N TYR A 8 2.05 13.41 0.57
CA TYR A 8 0.99 12.96 -0.33
C TYR A 8 -0.36 13.40 0.20
N ASP A 9 -1.29 13.63 -0.72
CA ASP A 9 -2.65 14.03 -0.38
C ASP A 9 -3.41 12.86 0.24
N ASN A 10 -4.21 13.15 1.26
CA ASN A 10 -5.09 12.16 1.89
C ASN A 10 -6.41 11.96 1.09
N GLY A 11 -6.40 12.31 -0.20
CA GLY A 11 -7.56 12.35 -1.09
C GLY A 11 -7.75 13.73 -1.75
N GLU A 12 -8.39 13.77 -2.93
CA GLU A 12 -8.57 15.02 -3.70
C GLU A 12 -9.44 16.06 -2.96
N GLU A 13 -10.42 15.62 -2.15
CA GLU A 13 -11.33 16.52 -1.42
C GLU A 13 -10.90 16.81 0.03
N THR A 14 -9.70 16.36 0.45
CA THR A 14 -9.26 16.56 1.83
C THR A 14 -8.57 17.90 2.01
N THR A 15 -8.83 18.54 3.14
CA THR A 15 -8.04 19.69 3.64
C THR A 15 -6.78 19.24 4.36
N GLU A 16 -6.53 17.94 4.41
CA GLU A 16 -5.40 17.30 5.07
C GLU A 16 -4.46 16.64 4.05
N CYS A 17 -3.19 16.56 4.44
CA CYS A 17 -2.14 15.82 3.76
C CYS A 17 -1.39 14.96 4.77
N ILE A 18 -0.63 13.99 4.28
CA ILE A 18 0.23 13.14 5.10
C ILE A 18 1.67 13.44 4.74
N VAL A 19 2.46 13.77 5.75
CA VAL A 19 3.91 13.89 5.65
C VAL A 19 4.53 12.62 6.22
N LYS A 20 5.24 11.89 5.38
CA LYS A 20 5.92 10.65 5.78
C LYS A 20 7.41 10.91 5.87
N MET A 21 7.99 10.53 7.01
CA MET A 21 9.37 10.81 7.40
C MET A 21 10.12 9.50 7.60
N PHE A 22 11.27 9.37 6.93
CA PHE A 22 12.16 8.23 7.00
C PHE A 22 13.47 8.65 7.64
N ASN A 23 13.80 8.04 8.77
CA ASN A 23 15.10 8.20 9.39
C ASN A 23 16.02 7.04 8.97
N GLY A 24 16.94 7.32 8.06
CA GLY A 24 17.90 6.31 7.61
C GLY A 24 18.82 5.80 8.73
N ASP A 25 19.07 6.56 9.79
CA ASP A 25 20.00 6.16 10.86
C ASP A 25 19.51 4.95 11.65
N ASN A 26 18.20 4.83 11.82
CA ASN A 26 17.57 3.77 12.62
C ASN A 26 16.44 3.02 11.89
N GLY A 27 16.18 3.35 10.62
CA GLY A 27 15.11 2.78 9.81
C GLY A 27 13.70 3.18 10.26
N ALA A 28 13.55 4.15 11.17
CA ALA A 28 12.24 4.56 11.66
C ALA A 28 11.44 5.28 10.57
N VAL A 29 10.15 4.95 10.50
CA VAL A 29 9.18 5.60 9.62
C VAL A 29 8.08 6.21 10.48
N ILE A 30 7.80 7.50 10.26
CA ILE A 30 6.78 8.24 10.99
C ILE A 30 5.87 8.93 9.98
N GLU A 31 4.57 8.78 10.16
CA GLU A 31 3.56 9.49 9.39
C GLU A 31 2.91 10.57 10.26
N LYS A 32 2.70 11.74 9.66
CA LYS A 32 2.02 12.86 10.32
C LYS A 32 0.93 13.40 9.41
N VAL A 33 -0.31 13.32 9.87
CA VAL A 33 -1.44 14.00 9.25
C VAL A 33 -1.39 15.47 9.65
N LEU A 34 -1.49 16.36 8.66
CA LEU A 34 -1.46 17.80 8.82
C LEU A 34 -2.52 18.44 7.92
N SER A 35 -3.08 19.55 8.37
CA SER A 35 -3.87 20.40 7.48
C SER A 35 -2.96 21.01 6.40
N LYS A 36 -3.46 21.13 5.17
CA LYS A 36 -2.69 21.59 4.00
C LYS A 36 -2.08 22.97 4.19
N ASP A 37 -2.78 23.87 4.88
CA ASP A 37 -2.31 25.21 5.27
C ASP A 37 -1.09 25.19 6.21
N LYS A 38 -0.85 24.08 6.92
CA LYS A 38 0.29 23.92 7.84
C LYS A 38 1.40 23.04 7.29
N ALA A 39 1.17 22.38 6.15
CA ALA A 39 2.09 21.42 5.57
C ALA A 39 3.40 22.08 5.13
N GLU A 40 3.32 23.25 4.50
CA GLU A 40 4.47 24.00 3.99
C GLU A 40 5.46 24.33 5.10
N GLY A 41 5.01 25.04 6.16
CA GLY A 41 5.86 25.39 7.30
C GLY A 41 6.40 24.19 8.08
N PHE A 42 5.66 23.07 8.09
CA PHE A 42 6.17 21.82 8.67
C PHE A 42 7.32 21.23 7.83
N CYS A 43 7.18 21.21 6.50
CA CYS A 43 8.21 20.72 5.59
C CYS A 43 9.47 21.60 5.63
N GLU A 44 9.32 22.92 5.70
CA GLU A 44 10.44 23.85 5.95
C GLU A 44 11.17 23.51 7.24
N GLY A 45 10.42 23.23 8.33
CA GLY A 45 10.98 22.76 9.59
C GLY A 45 11.76 21.45 9.46
N LEU A 46 11.30 20.50 8.65
CA LEU A 46 12.02 19.25 8.39
C LEU A 46 13.34 19.49 7.66
N ILE A 47 13.34 20.36 6.64
CA ILE A 47 14.56 20.72 5.89
C ILE A 47 15.59 21.35 6.82
N LEU A 48 15.16 22.24 7.74
CA LEU A 48 16.03 22.82 8.77
C LEU A 48 16.58 21.79 9.79
N ASN A 49 16.00 20.58 9.84
CA ASN A 49 16.42 19.46 10.69
C ASN A 49 17.11 18.34 9.88
N ASP A 50 17.72 18.69 8.75
CA ASP A 50 18.50 17.81 7.88
C ASP A 50 17.71 16.68 7.19
N PHE A 51 16.40 16.85 7.01
CA PHE A 51 15.61 15.95 6.17
C PHE A 51 15.65 16.40 4.70
N ASN A 52 15.84 15.44 3.79
CA ASN A 52 15.82 15.65 2.36
C ASN A 52 14.45 15.31 1.78
N HIS A 53 13.87 16.21 1.00
CA HIS A 53 12.67 15.88 0.23
C HIS A 53 12.98 14.82 -0.84
N SER A 54 12.12 13.84 -1.06
CA SER A 54 12.34 12.79 -2.06
C SER A 54 11.05 12.36 -2.78
N ASP A 55 10.91 12.86 -4.01
CA ASP A 55 9.87 12.42 -4.95
C ASP A 55 10.06 10.96 -5.39
N GLU A 56 11.29 10.46 -5.42
CA GLU A 56 11.58 9.08 -5.77
C GLU A 56 11.00 8.11 -4.72
N LEU A 57 11.17 8.43 -3.43
CA LEU A 57 10.56 7.66 -2.35
C LEU A 57 9.04 7.73 -2.40
N ALA A 58 8.46 8.90 -2.66
CA ALA A 58 7.01 9.05 -2.81
C ALA A 58 6.46 8.15 -3.92
N ASN A 59 7.10 8.18 -5.09
CA ASN A 59 6.70 7.37 -6.24
C ASN A 59 6.87 5.87 -5.99
N ALA A 60 7.95 5.46 -5.31
CA ALA A 60 8.19 4.07 -4.97
C ALA A 60 7.15 3.53 -3.97
N ASP A 61 6.86 4.28 -2.90
CA ASP A 61 5.86 3.92 -1.88
C ASP A 61 4.46 3.80 -2.50
N MET A 62 4.06 4.76 -3.33
CA MET A 62 2.76 4.68 -4.03
C MET A 62 2.67 3.48 -4.98
N LYS A 63 3.74 3.16 -5.71
CA LYS A 63 3.78 1.95 -6.56
C LYS A 63 3.65 0.68 -5.74
N GLU A 64 4.31 0.60 -4.58
CA GLU A 64 4.19 -0.55 -3.68
C GLU A 64 2.74 -0.72 -3.18
N VAL A 65 2.11 0.37 -2.72
CA VAL A 65 0.73 0.36 -2.23
C VAL A 65 -0.24 -0.14 -3.31
N ILE A 66 -0.11 0.39 -4.54
CA ILE A 66 -0.94 -0.04 -5.68
C ILE A 66 -0.70 -1.51 -6.00
N ALA A 67 0.56 -1.94 -6.11
CA ALA A 67 0.91 -3.32 -6.43
C ALA A 67 0.40 -4.29 -5.35
N LYS A 68 0.44 -3.91 -4.08
CA LYS A 68 -0.08 -4.70 -2.96
C LYS A 68 -1.59 -4.83 -3.02
N ALA A 69 -2.31 -3.75 -3.32
CA ALA A 69 -3.76 -3.79 -3.51
C ALA A 69 -4.15 -4.73 -4.66
N GLU A 70 -3.47 -4.62 -5.81
CA GLU A 70 -3.70 -5.49 -6.97
C GLU A 70 -3.39 -6.96 -6.65
N LEU A 71 -2.30 -7.22 -5.90
CA LEU A 71 -1.96 -8.57 -5.46
C LEU A 71 -3.05 -9.18 -4.59
N VAL A 72 -3.61 -8.43 -3.64
CA VAL A 72 -4.71 -8.88 -2.78
C VAL A 72 -5.95 -9.20 -3.60
N GLU A 73 -6.32 -8.34 -4.55
CA GLU A 73 -7.47 -8.56 -5.43
C GLU A 73 -7.30 -9.85 -6.26
N LYS A 74 -6.15 -10.01 -6.92
CA LYS A 74 -5.85 -11.22 -7.71
C LYS A 74 -5.82 -12.47 -6.86
N MET A 75 -5.33 -12.37 -5.63
CA MET A 75 -5.32 -13.52 -4.73
C MET A 75 -6.73 -13.92 -4.31
N ASN A 76 -7.59 -12.97 -3.98
CA ASN A 76 -8.99 -13.25 -3.67
C ASN A 76 -9.69 -13.93 -4.86
N ALA A 77 -9.49 -13.41 -6.08
CA ALA A 77 -10.04 -14.01 -7.29
C ALA A 77 -9.54 -15.45 -7.52
N TYR A 78 -8.25 -15.70 -7.31
CA TYR A 78 -7.67 -17.05 -7.39
C TYR A 78 -8.31 -18.01 -6.37
N HIS A 79 -8.49 -17.58 -5.12
CA HIS A 79 -9.07 -18.43 -4.07
C HIS A 79 -10.51 -18.82 -4.43
N LEU A 80 -11.32 -17.86 -4.88
CA LEU A 80 -12.69 -18.12 -5.35
C LEU A 80 -12.72 -19.10 -6.52
N ALA A 81 -11.86 -18.91 -7.53
CA ALA A 81 -11.78 -19.80 -8.68
C ALA A 81 -11.34 -21.22 -8.29
N LYS A 82 -10.37 -21.33 -7.38
CA LYS A 82 -9.88 -22.61 -6.86
C LYS A 82 -10.98 -23.36 -6.10
N ASP A 83 -11.75 -22.68 -5.27
CA ASP A 83 -12.83 -23.29 -4.50
C ASP A 83 -13.95 -23.79 -5.42
N ALA A 84 -14.36 -22.98 -6.40
CA ALA A 84 -15.35 -23.38 -7.41
C ALA A 84 -14.89 -24.61 -8.22
N TYR A 85 -13.60 -24.66 -8.61
CA TYR A 85 -13.03 -25.84 -9.28
C TYR A 85 -13.09 -27.08 -8.38
N ASN A 86 -12.68 -26.95 -7.11
CA ASN A 86 -12.68 -28.08 -6.18
C ASN A 86 -14.09 -28.63 -5.95
N GLU A 87 -15.09 -27.76 -5.83
CA GLU A 87 -16.49 -28.15 -5.70
C GLU A 87 -16.97 -28.91 -6.95
N ALA A 88 -16.75 -28.37 -8.14
CA ALA A 88 -17.13 -29.01 -9.40
C ALA A 88 -16.42 -30.36 -9.61
N ASN A 89 -15.12 -30.43 -9.28
CA ASN A 89 -14.33 -31.66 -9.39
C ASN A 89 -14.83 -32.74 -8.42
N ASN A 90 -15.14 -32.37 -7.18
CA ASN A 90 -15.70 -33.30 -6.20
C ASN A 90 -17.08 -33.80 -6.62
N ALA A 91 -17.94 -32.91 -7.15
CA ALA A 91 -19.25 -33.30 -7.68
C ALA A 91 -19.10 -34.32 -8.84
N LEU A 92 -18.18 -34.06 -9.78
CA LEU A 92 -17.89 -35.00 -10.87
C LEU A 92 -17.38 -36.35 -10.35
N LYS A 93 -16.47 -36.34 -9.37
CA LYS A 93 -15.94 -37.56 -8.75
C LYS A 93 -17.05 -38.41 -8.16
N MET A 94 -17.95 -37.80 -7.38
CA MET A 94 -19.10 -38.51 -6.80
C MET A 94 -20.04 -39.10 -7.86
N VAL A 95 -20.25 -38.40 -8.98
CA VAL A 95 -21.07 -38.90 -10.09
C VAL A 95 -20.39 -40.09 -10.77
N LYS A 96 -19.08 -40.02 -11.04
CA LYS A 96 -18.33 -41.15 -11.63
C LYS A 96 -18.39 -42.38 -10.74
N GLU A 97 -18.16 -42.21 -9.43
CA GLU A 97 -18.24 -43.30 -8.45
C GLU A 97 -19.65 -43.94 -8.45
N LYS A 98 -20.73 -43.15 -8.48
CA LYS A 98 -22.10 -43.67 -8.58
C LYS A 98 -22.37 -44.47 -9.87
N LEU A 99 -21.70 -44.12 -10.96
CA LEU A 99 -21.84 -44.79 -12.26
C LEU A 99 -20.88 -45.97 -12.44
N GLY A 100 -19.98 -46.22 -11.47
CA GLY A 100 -18.93 -47.24 -11.59
C GLY A 100 -17.87 -46.93 -12.64
N LEU A 101 -17.60 -45.64 -12.90
CA LEU A 101 -16.59 -45.12 -13.83
C LEU A 101 -15.29 -44.73 -13.15
#